data_AF-A0A7K3PC29-F1
#
_entry.id   AF-A0A7K3PC29-F1
#
_cell.length_a   1.000
_cell.length_b   1.000
_cell.length_c   1.000
_cell.angle_alpha   90.00
_cell.angle_beta   90.00
_cell.angle_gamma   90.00
#
_symmetry.space_group_name_H-M   'P 1'
#
loop_
_entity.id
_entity.type
_entity.pdbx_description
1 polymer ?
#
loop_
_entity_poly.entity_id
_entity_poly.type
_entity_poly.pdbx_seq_one_letter_code
_entity_poly.pdbx_strand_id
1 'polypeptide(L)'
;QRGILNVALGYRYPQGAVVGADPATPVVPEGLDLTGAPGSRAPHLWLRRGEERLSTLDLYEDSLVLLSDAAQPTGWHEAATEVATALRVPLKPYRVGGTPGADLVPDDEETDWARAHGVTRGGAVLVRPDGFVAWRSPGPAPDPEAMLRQVVATVLARD
;
A
#
# COMPACT_ATOMS: atom_id res chain seq x y z
N GLN A 1 16.96 -20.52 -16.93
CA GLN A 1 15.48 -20.57 -17.01
C GLN A 1 14.96 -19.25 -16.49
N ARG A 2 14.21 -18.48 -17.28
CA ARG A 2 13.39 -17.39 -16.71
C ARG A 2 12.43 -18.07 -15.73
N GLY A 3 12.59 -17.79 -14.44
CA GLY A 3 11.90 -18.54 -13.39
C GLY A 3 10.40 -18.36 -13.54
N ILE A 4 9.65 -19.46 -13.65
CA ILE A 4 8.18 -19.46 -13.66
C ILE A 4 7.59 -18.62 -12.53
N LEU A 5 8.33 -18.52 -11.41
CA LEU A 5 8.01 -17.71 -10.26
C LEU A 5 7.93 -16.21 -10.58
N ASN A 6 8.83 -15.66 -11.40
CA ASN A 6 8.79 -14.24 -11.76
C ASN A 6 7.57 -13.93 -12.62
N VAL A 7 7.17 -14.85 -13.49
CA VAL A 7 5.97 -14.71 -14.33
C VAL A 7 4.71 -14.81 -13.46
N ALA A 8 4.65 -15.76 -12.54
CA ALA A 8 3.47 -15.99 -11.71
C ALA A 8 3.29 -14.91 -10.63
N LEU A 9 4.39 -14.55 -9.93
CA LEU A 9 4.37 -13.73 -8.73
C LEU A 9 4.97 -12.33 -8.92
N GLY A 10 5.90 -12.15 -9.85
CA GLY A 10 6.69 -10.93 -9.99
C GLY A 10 6.20 -9.93 -11.04
N TYR A 11 5.18 -10.26 -11.84
CA TYR A 11 4.75 -9.36 -12.91
C TYR A 11 4.24 -8.02 -12.37
N ARG A 12 4.36 -6.97 -13.19
CA ARG A 12 4.05 -5.59 -12.82
C ARG A 12 3.09 -4.94 -13.81
N TYR A 13 2.29 -4.01 -13.33
CA TYR A 13 1.49 -3.09 -14.13
C TYR A 13 2.24 -1.76 -14.32
N PRO A 14 2.89 -1.52 -15.47
CA PRO A 14 3.57 -0.26 -15.74
C PRO A 14 2.60 0.90 -16.04
N GLN A 15 1.33 0.59 -16.30
CA GLN A 15 0.28 1.56 -16.67
C GLN A 15 -1.11 1.06 -16.24
N GLY A 16 -2.11 1.95 -16.24
CA GLY A 16 -3.50 1.66 -15.86
C GLY A 16 -3.86 2.32 -14.54
N ALA A 17 -4.53 1.58 -13.65
CA ALA A 17 -4.90 2.04 -12.30
C ALA A 17 -3.68 2.04 -11.36
N VAL A 18 -2.69 2.87 -11.67
CA VAL A 18 -1.42 3.00 -10.95
C VAL A 18 -0.86 4.41 -11.15
N VAL A 19 -0.34 5.01 -10.07
CA VAL A 19 0.26 6.34 -10.07
C VAL A 19 1.71 6.22 -9.60
N GLY A 20 2.64 6.76 -10.39
CA GLY A 20 4.08 6.73 -10.08
C GLY A 20 4.81 5.45 -10.49
N ALA A 21 4.19 4.58 -11.29
CA ALA A 21 4.90 3.49 -11.96
C ALA A 21 5.75 4.04 -13.11
N ASP A 22 6.94 3.48 -13.30
CA ASP A 22 7.78 3.76 -14.46
C ASP A 22 7.29 2.94 -15.67
N PRO A 23 6.77 3.59 -16.74
CA PRO A 23 6.27 2.88 -17.91
C PRO A 23 7.34 2.09 -18.67
N ALA A 24 8.63 2.40 -18.44
CA ALA A 24 9.75 1.65 -19.03
C ALA A 24 10.09 0.37 -18.25
N THR A 25 9.50 0.15 -17.07
CA THR A 25 9.75 -1.06 -16.28
C THR A 25 9.24 -2.31 -17.01
N PRO A 26 10.06 -3.37 -17.15
CA PRO A 26 9.62 -4.63 -17.75
C PRO A 26 8.44 -5.23 -16.99
N VAL A 27 7.43 -5.70 -17.74
CA VAL A 27 6.24 -6.36 -17.16
C VAL A 27 6.63 -7.57 -16.32
N VAL A 28 7.62 -8.35 -16.75
CA VAL A 28 8.17 -9.46 -15.96
C VAL A 28 9.61 -9.11 -15.59
N PRO A 29 9.92 -8.93 -14.29
CA PRO A 29 11.26 -8.59 -13.85
C PRO A 29 12.21 -9.79 -13.94
N GLU A 30 13.51 -9.50 -14.06
CA GLU A 30 14.56 -10.54 -14.08
C GLU A 30 14.74 -11.22 -12.71
N GLY A 31 14.48 -10.49 -11.62
CA GLY A 31 14.45 -10.99 -10.24
C GLY A 31 13.09 -10.79 -9.59
N LEU A 32 12.75 -11.63 -8.61
CA LEU A 32 11.55 -11.45 -7.81
C LEU A 32 11.84 -10.43 -6.71
N ASP A 33 11.58 -9.16 -7.02
CA ASP A 33 11.69 -8.05 -6.08
C ASP A 33 10.32 -7.44 -5.79
N LEU A 34 9.79 -7.74 -4.59
CA LEU A 34 8.48 -7.33 -4.09
C LEU A 34 8.64 -6.27 -3.00
N THR A 35 9.08 -5.08 -3.40
CA THR A 35 9.38 -3.92 -2.52
C THR A 35 8.24 -2.90 -2.43
N GLY A 36 7.03 -3.28 -2.87
CA GLY A 36 5.88 -2.39 -2.87
C GLY A 36 6.00 -1.19 -3.81
N ALA A 37 6.73 -1.33 -4.92
CA ALA A 37 6.75 -0.30 -5.95
C ALA A 37 5.36 -0.19 -6.61
N PRO A 38 4.91 1.02 -7.02
CA PRO A 38 3.67 1.15 -7.78
C PRO A 38 3.66 0.22 -8.99
N GLY A 39 2.56 -0.54 -9.13
CA GLY A 39 2.39 -1.54 -10.17
C GLY A 39 2.93 -2.93 -9.81
N SER A 40 3.66 -3.12 -8.71
CA SER A 40 4.03 -4.46 -8.21
C SER A 40 2.98 -4.99 -7.22
N ARG A 41 3.02 -6.30 -6.95
CA ARG A 41 2.31 -6.85 -5.80
C ARG A 41 2.79 -6.20 -4.50
N ALA A 42 1.87 -6.01 -3.57
CA ALA A 42 2.19 -5.60 -2.21
C ALA A 42 3.00 -6.71 -1.50
N PRO A 43 4.03 -6.36 -0.72
CA PRO A 43 4.78 -7.31 0.08
C PRO A 43 3.89 -8.08 1.06
N HIS A 44 4.17 -9.38 1.20
CA HIS A 44 3.55 -10.21 2.22
C HIS A 44 4.24 -9.98 3.58
N LEU A 45 3.47 -9.63 4.61
CA LEU A 45 3.92 -9.63 6.01
C LEU A 45 2.89 -10.36 6.88
N TRP A 46 3.38 -11.02 7.93
CA TRP A 46 2.53 -11.46 9.03
C TRP A 46 2.27 -10.29 9.97
N LEU A 47 1.00 -10.02 10.24
CA LEU A 47 0.53 -8.95 11.10
C LEU A 47 -0.37 -9.51 12.20
N ARG A 48 -0.57 -8.70 13.24
CA ARG A 48 -1.53 -8.93 14.30
C ARG A 48 -2.54 -7.79 14.35
N ARG A 49 -3.81 -8.14 14.52
CA ARG A 49 -4.93 -7.24 14.81
C ARG A 49 -5.51 -7.64 16.16
N GLY A 50 -5.02 -7.00 17.23
CA GLY A 50 -5.25 -7.51 18.59
C GLY A 50 -4.63 -8.90 18.75
N GLU A 51 -5.46 -9.89 19.09
CA GLU A 51 -5.02 -11.28 19.25
C GLU A 51 -4.95 -12.08 17.94
N GLU A 52 -5.64 -11.62 16.90
CA GLU A 52 -5.73 -12.31 15.61
C GLU A 52 -4.46 -12.10 14.78
N ARG A 53 -3.94 -13.19 14.18
CA ARG A 53 -2.83 -13.17 13.24
C ARG A 53 -3.35 -13.28 11.81
N LEU A 54 -2.90 -12.40 10.93
CA LEU A 54 -3.34 -12.32 9.53
C LEU A 54 -2.18 -11.97 8.59
N SER A 55 -2.36 -12.22 7.30
CA SER A 55 -1.48 -11.74 6.24
C SER A 55 -1.84 -10.32 5.83
N THR A 56 -0.87 -9.52 5.38
CA THR A 56 -1.17 -8.29 4.63
C THR A 56 -2.07 -8.54 3.43
N LEU A 57 -1.96 -9.72 2.80
CA LEU A 57 -2.74 -10.07 1.61
C LEU A 57 -4.24 -10.22 1.91
N ASP A 58 -4.58 -10.69 3.12
CA ASP A 58 -5.98 -10.87 3.56
C ASP A 58 -6.72 -9.52 3.68
N LEU A 59 -5.99 -8.39 3.72
CA LEU A 59 -6.58 -7.06 3.80
C LEU A 59 -7.18 -6.59 2.46
N TYR A 60 -6.66 -7.10 1.33
CA TYR A 60 -6.84 -6.43 0.04
C TYR A 60 -8.04 -6.93 -0.76
N GLU A 61 -8.73 -8.00 -0.39
CA GLU A 61 -9.58 -8.75 -1.34
C GLU A 61 -10.79 -7.99 -1.91
N ASP A 62 -11.35 -7.00 -1.21
CA ASP A 62 -12.67 -6.42 -1.51
C ASP A 62 -12.69 -4.90 -1.75
N SER A 63 -11.60 -4.20 -1.46
CA SER A 63 -11.60 -2.74 -1.40
C SER A 63 -10.21 -2.16 -1.58
N LEU A 64 -10.13 -0.85 -1.84
CA LEU A 64 -8.86 -0.14 -1.75
C LEU A 64 -8.42 -0.13 -0.28
N VAL A 65 -7.13 -0.35 -0.04
CA VAL A 65 -6.55 -0.29 1.30
C VAL A 65 -5.45 0.75 1.34
N LEU A 66 -5.50 1.65 2.32
CA LEU A 66 -4.36 2.52 2.62
C LEU A 66 -3.65 2.00 3.88
N LEU A 67 -2.39 1.57 3.71
CA LEU A 67 -1.49 1.33 4.82
C LEU A 67 -0.72 2.61 5.13
N SER A 68 -0.63 2.98 6.40
CA SER A 68 0.07 4.18 6.87
C SER A 68 0.80 3.89 8.17
N ASP A 69 1.82 4.69 8.47
CA ASP A 69 2.55 4.55 9.73
C ASP A 69 1.65 4.92 10.92
N ALA A 70 1.67 4.09 11.97
CA ALA A 70 0.98 4.37 13.23
C ALA A 70 1.65 5.48 14.03
N ALA A 71 2.94 5.72 13.81
CA ALA A 71 3.69 6.77 14.49
C ALA A 71 3.31 8.15 13.96
N GLN A 72 2.59 8.90 14.79
CA GLN A 72 2.16 10.26 14.47
C GLN A 72 3.30 11.30 14.53
N PRO A 73 3.13 12.46 13.87
CA PRO A 73 2.01 12.81 12.98
C PRO A 73 2.24 12.34 11.54
N THR A 74 1.22 11.74 10.91
CA THR A 74 1.24 11.40 9.47
C THR A 74 0.05 12.00 8.70
N GLY A 75 -1.15 11.98 9.29
CA GLY A 75 -2.40 12.47 8.68
C GLY A 75 -2.99 11.58 7.58
N TRP A 76 -2.32 10.48 7.22
CA TRP A 76 -2.73 9.61 6.10
C TRP A 76 -4.00 8.81 6.39
N HIS A 77 -4.14 8.30 7.62
CA HIS A 77 -5.32 7.52 7.99
C HIS A 77 -6.58 8.40 8.04
N GLU A 78 -6.46 9.59 8.61
CA GLU A 78 -7.54 10.58 8.65
C GLU A 78 -7.91 11.02 7.23
N ALA A 79 -6.92 11.35 6.40
CA ALA A 79 -7.10 11.67 4.98
C ALA A 79 -7.85 10.57 4.22
N ALA A 80 -7.52 9.29 4.44
CA ALA A 80 -8.23 8.19 3.79
C ALA A 80 -9.69 8.08 4.25
N THR A 81 -9.97 8.28 5.54
CA THR A 81 -11.35 8.30 6.06
C THR A 81 -12.18 9.40 5.38
N GLU A 82 -11.61 10.61 5.27
CA GLU A 82 -12.25 11.76 4.62
C GLU A 82 -12.45 11.53 3.11
N VAL A 83 -11.42 11.04 2.41
CA VAL A 83 -11.49 10.75 0.97
C VAL A 83 -12.50 9.64 0.67
N ALA A 84 -12.53 8.57 1.47
CA ALA A 84 -13.51 7.48 1.33
C ALA A 84 -14.94 8.02 1.40
N THR A 85 -15.21 8.90 2.37
CA THR A 85 -16.51 9.53 2.59
C THR A 85 -16.87 10.48 1.46
N ALA A 86 -15.98 11.40 1.12
CA ALA A 86 -16.21 12.43 0.11
C ALA A 86 -16.44 11.83 -1.29
N LEU A 87 -15.66 10.81 -1.67
CA LEU A 87 -15.76 10.17 -2.98
C LEU A 87 -16.76 9.00 -3.00
N ARG A 88 -17.27 8.57 -1.83
CA ARG A 88 -18.15 7.39 -1.67
C ARG A 88 -17.53 6.15 -2.31
N VAL A 89 -16.30 5.83 -1.90
CA VAL A 89 -15.54 4.69 -2.40
C VAL A 89 -15.18 3.75 -1.25
N PRO A 90 -15.15 2.43 -1.47
CA PRO A 90 -14.66 1.50 -0.46
C PRO A 90 -13.13 1.63 -0.35
N LEU A 91 -12.69 2.47 0.58
CA LEU A 91 -11.29 2.68 0.95
C LEU A 91 -11.12 2.45 2.46
N LYS A 92 -10.35 1.43 2.84
CA LYS A 92 -10.09 1.05 4.23
C LYS A 92 -8.71 1.53 4.66
N PRO A 93 -8.59 2.46 5.63
CA PRO A 93 -7.31 2.84 6.18
C PRO A 93 -6.87 1.96 7.35
N TYR A 94 -5.58 1.65 7.42
CA TYR A 94 -4.94 0.98 8.55
C TYR A 94 -3.64 1.68 8.93
N ARG A 95 -3.46 1.87 10.24
CA ARG A 95 -2.20 2.28 10.85
C ARG A 95 -1.37 1.04 11.20
N VAL A 96 -0.14 0.96 10.69
CA VAL A 96 0.78 -0.16 10.92
C VAL A 96 1.93 0.29 11.82
N GLY A 97 2.20 -0.44 12.90
CA GLY A 97 3.33 -0.17 13.80
C GLY A 97 3.11 -0.71 15.22
N GLY A 98 4.09 -0.52 16.11
CA GLY A 98 4.04 -0.98 17.50
C GLY A 98 3.50 0.02 18.53
N THR A 99 2.94 1.16 18.08
CA THR A 99 2.43 2.19 18.99
C THR A 99 0.98 1.92 19.40
N PRO A 100 0.49 2.43 20.56
CA PRO A 100 -0.89 2.23 21.01
C PRO A 100 -2.00 2.64 20.03
N GLY A 101 -1.70 3.49 19.02
CA GLY A 101 -2.63 3.90 17.97
C GLY A 101 -2.60 3.03 16.70
N ALA A 102 -1.89 1.91 16.71
CA ALA A 102 -1.81 1.01 15.55
C ALA A 102 -3.05 0.12 15.44
N ASP A 103 -3.58 0.01 14.22
CA ASP A 103 -4.63 -0.97 13.88
C ASP A 103 -4.01 -2.36 13.65
N LEU A 104 -2.77 -2.38 13.16
CA LEU A 104 -2.02 -3.57 12.76
C LEU A 104 -0.59 -3.48 13.30
N VAL A 105 -0.12 -4.56 13.92
CA VAL A 105 1.23 -4.66 14.45
C VAL A 105 1.98 -5.77 13.70
N PRO A 106 3.22 -5.56 13.22
CA PRO A 106 4.03 -6.67 12.72
C PRO A 106 4.12 -7.82 13.75
N ASP A 107 3.99 -9.06 13.30
CA ASP A 107 4.01 -10.24 14.19
C ASP A 107 5.41 -10.50 14.80
N ASP A 108 6.44 -9.90 14.22
CA ASP A 108 7.83 -9.91 14.68
C ASP A 108 8.32 -8.46 14.86
N GLU A 109 8.89 -8.15 16.03
CA GLU A 109 9.38 -6.82 16.39
C GLU A 109 10.52 -6.33 15.48
N GLU A 110 11.29 -7.23 14.86
CA GLU A 110 12.34 -6.87 13.90
C GLU A 110 11.79 -6.49 12.51
N THR A 111 10.51 -6.75 12.25
CA THR A 111 9.88 -6.49 10.96
C THR A 111 9.57 -5.00 10.78
N ASP A 112 10.35 -4.34 9.92
CA ASP A 112 10.08 -3.00 9.43
C ASP A 112 9.10 -3.02 8.24
N TRP A 113 7.82 -2.78 8.53
CA TRP A 113 6.77 -2.77 7.51
C TRP A 113 6.99 -1.68 6.45
N ALA A 114 7.49 -0.51 6.87
CA ALA A 114 7.67 0.66 6.02
C ALA A 114 8.77 0.34 5.00
N ARG A 115 9.91 -0.17 5.47
CA ARG A 115 10.99 -0.64 4.60
C ARG A 115 10.53 -1.73 3.65
N ALA A 116 9.75 -2.70 4.12
CA ALA A 116 9.23 -3.78 3.28
C ALA A 116 8.37 -3.24 2.12
N HIS A 117 7.59 -2.19 2.34
CA HIS A 117 6.77 -1.52 1.32
C HIS A 117 7.48 -0.35 0.60
N GLY A 118 8.77 -0.16 0.86
CA GLY A 118 9.60 0.87 0.24
C GLY A 118 9.14 2.30 0.55
N VAL A 119 8.61 2.51 1.75
CA VAL A 119 8.34 3.83 2.33
C VAL A 119 9.21 4.03 3.57
N THR A 120 9.27 5.27 4.06
CA THR A 120 9.94 5.62 5.32
C THR A 120 8.89 5.97 6.37
N ARG A 121 9.34 6.30 7.59
CA ARG A 121 8.46 6.70 8.69
C ARG A 121 7.53 7.83 8.24
N GLY A 122 6.24 7.68 8.52
CA GLY A 122 5.19 8.63 8.11
C GLY A 122 4.78 8.55 6.64
N GLY A 123 5.27 7.56 5.89
CA GLY A 123 4.79 7.25 4.54
C GLY A 123 3.45 6.52 4.52
N ALA A 124 2.94 6.29 3.31
CA ALA A 124 1.70 5.55 3.08
C ALA A 124 1.71 4.81 1.75
N VAL A 125 0.91 3.74 1.66
CA VAL A 125 0.82 2.85 0.50
C VAL A 125 -0.65 2.56 0.22
N LEU A 126 -1.09 2.87 -1.00
CA LEU A 126 -2.42 2.54 -1.49
C LEU A 126 -2.34 1.23 -2.27
N VAL A 127 -3.10 0.23 -1.84
CA VAL A 127 -3.17 -1.10 -2.43
C VAL A 127 -4.57 -1.34 -3.00
N ARG A 128 -4.61 -1.96 -4.18
CA ARG A 128 -5.81 -2.30 -4.92
C ARG A 128 -6.48 -3.58 -4.41
N PRO A 129 -7.76 -3.81 -4.79
CA PRO A 129 -8.47 -5.04 -4.47
C PRO A 129 -7.78 -6.34 -4.94
N ASP A 130 -6.90 -6.25 -5.94
CA ASP A 130 -6.15 -7.38 -6.49
C ASP A 130 -4.75 -7.55 -5.87
N GLY A 131 -4.45 -6.82 -4.78
CA GLY A 131 -3.19 -6.90 -4.04
C GLY A 131 -2.01 -6.18 -4.70
N PHE A 132 -2.25 -5.34 -5.70
CA PHE A 132 -1.23 -4.53 -6.35
C PHE A 132 -1.14 -3.12 -5.77
N VAL A 133 0.07 -2.61 -5.60
CA VAL A 133 0.29 -1.23 -5.16
C VAL A 133 -0.16 -0.28 -6.25
N ALA A 134 -1.20 0.51 -5.97
CA ALA A 134 -1.67 1.56 -6.86
C ALA A 134 -0.77 2.81 -6.76
N TRP A 135 -0.28 3.12 -5.56
CA TRP A 135 0.50 4.32 -5.29
C TRP A 135 1.21 4.22 -3.93
N ARG A 136 2.27 4.99 -3.72
CA ARG A 136 2.86 5.21 -2.39
C ARG A 136 3.39 6.63 -2.22
N SER A 137 3.34 7.13 -0.99
CA SER A 137 4.14 8.27 -0.53
C SER A 137 5.37 7.76 0.25
N PRO A 138 6.60 8.13 -0.16
CA PRO A 138 7.81 7.73 0.57
C PRO A 138 7.88 8.21 2.02
N GLY A 139 7.11 9.24 2.40
CA GLY A 139 7.14 9.84 3.74
C GLY A 139 5.91 10.71 4.01
N PRO A 140 5.95 11.57 5.04
CA PRO A 140 4.85 12.48 5.34
C PRO A 140 4.67 13.49 4.21
N ALA A 141 3.43 13.95 4.03
CA ALA A 141 3.09 15.01 3.08
C ALA A 141 2.53 16.23 3.84
N PRO A 142 2.72 17.46 3.32
CA PRO A 142 2.12 18.67 3.91
C PRO A 142 0.59 18.65 3.89
N ASP A 143 -0.01 18.05 2.86
CA ASP A 143 -1.46 17.88 2.71
C ASP A 143 -1.77 16.45 2.24
N PRO A 144 -1.84 15.49 3.19
CA PRO A 144 -2.14 14.10 2.88
C PRO A 144 -3.51 13.91 2.22
N GLU A 145 -4.50 14.71 2.58
CA GLU A 145 -5.87 14.60 2.09
C GLU A 145 -5.99 15.02 0.62
N ALA A 146 -5.47 16.20 0.26
CA ALA A 146 -5.49 16.66 -1.13
C ALA A 146 -4.71 15.70 -2.05
N MET A 147 -3.54 15.24 -1.59
CA MET A 147 -2.72 14.30 -2.35
C MET A 147 -3.45 12.97 -2.55
N LEU A 148 -3.99 12.39 -1.48
CA LEU A 148 -4.69 11.11 -1.57
C LEU A 148 -5.97 11.21 -2.41
N ARG A 149 -6.72 12.31 -2.29
CA ARG A 149 -7.91 12.58 -3.11
C ARG A 149 -7.56 12.53 -4.59
N GLN A 150 -6.50 13.21 -5.00
CA GLN A 150 -6.04 13.22 -6.40
C GLN A 150 -5.63 11.82 -6.87
N VAL A 151 -4.88 11.09 -6.04
CA VAL A 151 -4.45 9.72 -6.36
C VAL A 151 -5.64 8.79 -6.54
N VAL A 152 -6.60 8.79 -5.60
CA VAL A 152 -7.79 7.93 -5.65
C VAL A 152 -8.68 8.28 -6.84
N ALA A 153 -8.88 9.58 -7.12
CA ALA A 153 -9.60 10.05 -8.30
C ALA A 153 -8.97 9.53 -9.60
N THR A 154 -7.64 9.63 -9.71
CA THR A 154 -6.88 9.13 -10.86
C THR A 154 -7.00 7.61 -11.02
N VAL A 155 -6.78 6.85 -9.93
CA VAL A 155 -6.84 5.37 -9.94
C VAL A 155 -8.24 4.86 -10.32
N LEU A 156 -9.29 5.59 -9.95
CA LEU A 156 -10.67 5.24 -10.24
C LEU A 156 -11.23 5.86 -11.52
N ALA A 157 -10.42 6.62 -12.27
CA ALA A 157 -10.84 7.37 -13.45
C ALA A 157 -12.09 8.24 -13.20
N ARG A 158 -12.09 8.97 -12.07
CA ARG A 158 -13.13 9.93 -11.69
C ARG A 158 -12.56 11.33 -11.82
N ASP A 159 -13.01 12.06 -12.84
CA ASP A 159 -12.73 13.49 -13.02
C ASP A 159 -13.74 14.36 -12.25
#